data_AF-A0A3R7HD50-F1
#
_entry.id   AF-A0A3R7HD50-F1
#
_cell.length_a   1.000
_cell.length_b   1.000
_cell.length_c   1.000
_cell.angle_alpha   90.00
_cell.angle_beta   90.00
_cell.angle_gamma   90.00
#
_symmetry.space_group_name_H-M   'P 1'
#
loop_
_entity.id
_entity.type
_entity.pdbx_description
1 polymer ?
#
loop_
_entity_poly.entity_id
_entity_poly.type
_entity_poly.pdbx_seq_one_letter_code
_entity_poly.pdbx_strand_id
1 'polypeptide(L)'
;MTTRSLLHRSARLAASITIKKSVLRTPSVVVAGRKCFQTTPTAIQVRFQSTEFIINQKSTQTSSPVDPEQRILDKALNHVAVHGWTIDALAAGATDLGYPSVAHGMFPRGAADLMEYFMDSCHTKLRETLIINTEKLQAMTVAERLKFGVRTRLEMLEPVMDYWPQGMAVGALPENVPTTAKQLAKLSDEIWYFAGDKSTDISWYTKRAILTGIYASTELFMLNDKSPNYQDTWAFLDRRVDETIQLGEVPQTLNDVAGMASIGLQAVFSAVTSLAGPLAGQVIANSPLKHVPNPISASKDLHEINEELEKLGGIDASERRS
;
A
#
# COMPACT_ATOMS: atom_id res chain seq x y z
N MET A 1 46.39 -4.61 -55.09
CA MET A 1 45.90 -5.61 -54.12
C MET A 1 44.84 -4.92 -53.26
N THR A 2 43.54 -4.99 -53.63
CA THR A 2 42.51 -5.88 -53.02
C THR A 2 42.41 -5.68 -51.49
N THR A 3 41.31 -5.31 -50.82
CA THR A 3 39.89 -5.72 -51.01
C THR A 3 38.91 -4.90 -50.11
N ARG A 4 37.76 -4.46 -50.68
CA ARG A 4 36.33 -4.49 -50.23
C ARG A 4 35.93 -4.30 -48.74
N SER A 5 35.16 -3.23 -48.43
CA SER A 5 33.67 -3.16 -48.16
C SER A 5 33.19 -3.82 -46.85
N LEU A 6 32.36 -3.23 -45.99
CA LEU A 6 30.91 -3.03 -46.18
C LEU A 6 30.31 -2.05 -45.15
N LEU A 7 29.42 -1.18 -45.65
CA LEU A 7 28.48 -0.35 -44.90
C LEU A 7 27.24 -1.18 -44.55
N HIS A 8 26.81 -1.21 -43.28
CA HIS A 8 25.50 -1.72 -42.90
C HIS A 8 24.57 -0.55 -42.53
N ARG A 9 23.71 -0.18 -43.49
CA ARG A 9 22.44 0.53 -43.25
C ARG A 9 21.37 -0.53 -43.01
N SER A 10 20.64 -0.43 -41.91
CA SER A 10 19.48 -1.29 -41.62
C SER A 10 18.21 -0.46 -41.71
N ALA A 11 17.35 -0.87 -42.65
CA ALA A 11 16.10 -0.22 -43.02
C ALA A 11 14.99 -0.52 -42.02
N ARG A 12 14.12 0.49 -41.83
CA ARG A 12 12.83 0.39 -41.12
C ARG A 12 11.84 -0.35 -42.01
N LEU A 13 11.18 -1.38 -41.48
CA LEU A 13 10.03 -2.05 -42.10
C LEU A 13 8.81 -1.86 -41.20
N ALA A 14 7.82 -1.15 -41.74
CA ALA A 14 6.49 -0.99 -41.19
C ALA A 14 5.65 -2.23 -41.56
N ALA A 15 4.97 -2.82 -40.58
CA ALA A 15 4.00 -3.88 -40.79
C ALA A 15 2.62 -3.39 -40.30
N SER A 16 1.72 -3.12 -41.26
CA SER A 16 0.30 -2.89 -41.01
C SER A 16 -0.39 -4.24 -40.75
N ILE A 17 -1.10 -4.35 -39.62
CA ILE A 17 -1.95 -5.51 -39.31
C ILE A 17 -3.40 -5.08 -39.48
N THR A 18 -4.03 -5.60 -40.54
CA THR A 18 -5.45 -5.49 -40.85
C THR A 18 -6.19 -6.62 -40.12
N ILE A 19 -7.09 -6.28 -39.19
CA ILE A 19 -7.98 -7.25 -38.53
C ILE A 19 -9.34 -7.26 -39.24
N LYS A 20 -9.69 -8.44 -39.76
CA LYS A 20 -10.92 -8.77 -40.49
C LYS A 20 -12.13 -8.79 -39.54
N LYS A 21 -13.21 -8.09 -39.92
CA LYS A 21 -14.56 -8.21 -39.33
C LYS A 21 -15.20 -9.54 -39.74
N SER A 22 -15.70 -10.31 -38.78
CA SER A 22 -16.59 -11.45 -39.00
C SER A 22 -18.04 -11.01 -38.80
N VAL A 23 -18.84 -11.22 -39.83
CA VAL A 23 -20.29 -10.99 -39.90
C VAL A 23 -20.96 -12.36 -39.70
N LEU A 24 -21.81 -12.50 -38.69
CA LEU A 24 -22.73 -13.64 -38.57
C LEU A 24 -24.13 -13.20 -38.97
N ARG A 25 -24.68 -13.97 -39.91
CA ARG A 25 -25.92 -13.78 -40.66
C ARG A 25 -26.93 -14.78 -40.10
N THR A 26 -28.09 -14.33 -39.66
CA THR A 26 -29.24 -15.20 -39.36
C THR A 26 -30.33 -14.99 -40.41
N PRO A 27 -31.06 -16.06 -40.82
CA PRO A 27 -31.92 -16.02 -42.00
C PRO A 27 -33.33 -15.50 -41.71
N SER A 28 -33.87 -14.80 -42.72
CA SER A 28 -35.27 -14.43 -42.87
C SER A 28 -36.22 -15.62 -42.90
N VAL A 29 -37.40 -15.45 -42.31
CA VAL A 29 -38.61 -16.18 -42.71
C VAL A 29 -39.69 -15.15 -43.04
N VAL A 30 -40.19 -15.24 -44.27
CA VAL A 30 -41.33 -14.48 -44.81
C VAL A 30 -42.57 -15.35 -44.69
N VAL A 31 -43.63 -14.82 -44.10
CA VAL A 31 -45.00 -15.32 -44.32
C VAL A 31 -45.89 -14.13 -44.64
N ALA A 32 -46.48 -14.18 -45.83
CA ALA A 32 -47.43 -13.21 -46.34
C ALA A 32 -48.86 -13.62 -45.97
N GLY A 33 -49.75 -12.65 -45.73
CA GLY A 33 -51.17 -12.87 -46.00
C GLY A 33 -52.22 -12.01 -45.27
N ARG A 34 -52.71 -11.01 -46.02
CA ARG A 34 -54.13 -10.64 -46.21
C ARG A 34 -54.85 -9.70 -45.21
N LYS A 35 -55.04 -8.47 -45.72
CA LYS A 35 -56.27 -7.66 -45.90
C LYS A 35 -57.12 -7.20 -44.69
N CYS A 36 -57.12 -5.86 -44.54
CA CYS A 36 -58.25 -4.92 -44.42
C CYS A 36 -59.29 -5.11 -43.30
N PHE A 37 -59.49 -4.09 -42.45
CA PHE A 37 -60.74 -3.30 -42.36
C PHE A 37 -60.51 -2.05 -41.47
N GLN A 38 -61.16 -0.95 -41.85
CA GLN A 38 -61.15 0.36 -41.21
C GLN A 38 -62.06 0.38 -39.97
N THR A 39 -61.73 1.24 -38.97
CA THR A 39 -62.63 2.29 -38.43
C THR A 39 -61.95 3.08 -37.29
N THR A 40 -62.08 4.41 -37.36
CA THR A 40 -61.82 5.43 -36.33
C THR A 40 -62.85 5.31 -35.17
N PRO A 41 -62.62 5.85 -33.94
CA PRO A 41 -62.61 7.31 -33.70
C PRO A 41 -61.71 7.86 -32.56
N THR A 42 -61.32 9.13 -32.74
CA THR A 42 -61.20 10.26 -31.80
C THR A 42 -61.00 10.02 -30.29
N ALA A 43 -59.86 10.48 -29.76
CA ALA A 43 -59.79 11.11 -28.42
C ALA A 43 -58.50 11.95 -28.21
N ILE A 44 -58.70 13.27 -28.12
CA ILE A 44 -58.01 14.27 -27.28
C ILE A 44 -56.46 14.30 -27.32
N GLN A 45 -55.96 15.28 -28.07
CA GLN A 45 -54.55 15.67 -28.11
C GLN A 45 -54.29 16.74 -27.03
N VAL A 46 -53.73 16.36 -25.87
CA VAL A 46 -53.21 17.35 -24.90
C VAL A 46 -51.78 17.70 -25.31
N ARG A 47 -51.64 18.87 -25.93
CA ARG A 47 -50.36 19.45 -26.33
C ARG A 47 -49.71 20.12 -25.12
N PHE A 48 -48.81 19.40 -24.44
CA PHE A 48 -47.84 20.04 -23.56
C PHE A 48 -46.68 20.54 -24.41
N GLN A 49 -46.50 21.87 -24.47
CA GLN A 49 -45.30 22.48 -25.04
C GLN A 49 -44.15 22.24 -24.06
N SER A 50 -43.24 21.34 -24.43
CA SER A 50 -41.97 21.16 -23.74
C SER A 50 -41.05 22.31 -24.16
N THR A 51 -40.80 23.25 -23.25
CA THR A 51 -39.74 24.25 -23.41
C THR A 51 -38.40 23.51 -23.25
N GLU A 52 -37.71 23.28 -24.37
CA GLU A 52 -36.35 22.75 -24.35
C GLU A 52 -35.41 23.79 -23.72
N PHE A 53 -34.99 23.53 -22.48
CA PHE A 53 -33.84 24.21 -21.89
C PHE A 53 -32.59 23.67 -22.56
N ILE A 54 -32.02 24.45 -23.50
CA ILE A 54 -30.71 24.16 -24.08
C ILE A 54 -29.66 24.37 -22.98
N ILE A 55 -29.27 23.28 -22.31
CA ILE A 55 -28.06 23.26 -21.49
C ILE A 55 -26.89 23.21 -22.45
N ASN A 56 -26.26 24.38 -22.64
CA ASN A 56 -25.02 24.53 -23.38
C ASN A 56 -23.87 23.89 -22.56
N GLN A 57 -23.68 22.57 -22.68
CA GLN A 57 -22.52 21.89 -22.11
C GLN A 57 -21.29 22.24 -22.95
N LYS A 58 -20.63 23.34 -22.57
CA LYS A 58 -19.26 23.63 -23.00
C LYS A 58 -18.34 22.62 -22.33
N SER A 59 -17.64 21.83 -23.15
CA SER A 59 -16.70 20.82 -22.70
C SER A 59 -15.56 21.42 -21.87
N THR A 60 -15.21 20.73 -20.80
CA THR A 60 -13.85 20.76 -20.25
C THR A 60 -13.27 19.36 -20.31
N GLN A 61 -12.02 19.34 -20.75
CA GLN A 61 -11.26 18.21 -21.24
C GLN A 61 -11.02 17.09 -20.21
N THR A 62 -11.07 15.88 -20.74
CA THR A 62 -10.46 14.60 -20.35
C THR A 62 -9.39 14.66 -19.24
N SER A 63 -9.76 14.22 -18.05
CA SER A 63 -8.92 13.40 -17.18
C SER A 63 -9.59 12.03 -17.07
N SER A 64 -8.86 10.96 -16.76
CA SER A 64 -9.49 9.74 -16.23
C SER A 64 -10.51 10.13 -15.14
N PRO A 65 -11.66 9.45 -14.99
CA PRO A 65 -12.57 9.74 -13.90
C PRO A 65 -11.82 9.45 -12.60
N VAL A 66 -11.23 10.49 -11.99
CA VAL A 66 -10.58 10.39 -10.69
C VAL A 66 -11.72 10.21 -9.71
N ASP A 67 -11.70 9.07 -9.02
CA ASP A 67 -12.68 8.70 -8.03
C ASP A 67 -12.85 9.83 -7.00
N PRO A 68 -14.07 10.36 -6.77
CA PRO A 68 -14.30 11.38 -5.76
C PRO A 68 -13.76 10.98 -4.39
N GLU A 69 -13.76 9.69 -4.03
CA GLU A 69 -13.22 9.19 -2.76
C GLU A 69 -11.73 9.52 -2.61
N GLN A 70 -10.94 9.22 -3.65
CA GLN A 70 -9.50 9.49 -3.66
C GLN A 70 -9.19 10.98 -3.57
N ARG A 71 -10.01 11.83 -4.20
CA ARG A 71 -9.83 13.29 -4.14
C ARG A 71 -10.10 13.82 -2.74
N ILE A 72 -11.13 13.31 -2.07
CA ILE A 72 -11.46 13.69 -0.69
C ILE A 72 -10.34 13.26 0.25
N LEU A 73 -9.84 12.02 0.10
CA LEU A 73 -8.72 11.51 0.92
C LEU A 73 -7.45 12.37 0.73
N ASP A 74 -7.08 12.68 -0.51
CA ASP A 74 -5.94 13.56 -0.81
C ASP A 74 -6.09 14.95 -0.15
N LYS A 75 -7.29 15.52 -0.22
CA LYS A 75 -7.57 16.81 0.43
C LYS A 75 -7.57 16.73 1.94
N ALA A 76 -8.11 15.65 2.51
CA ALA A 76 -8.15 15.41 3.94
C ALA A 76 -6.75 15.31 4.58
N LEU A 77 -5.73 14.86 3.84
CA LEU A 77 -4.35 14.83 4.35
C LEU A 77 -3.84 16.22 4.78
N ASN A 78 -4.26 17.29 4.11
CA ASN A 78 -3.87 18.65 4.48
C ASN A 78 -4.47 19.10 5.82
N HIS A 79 -5.54 18.41 6.26
CA HIS A 79 -6.28 18.70 7.49
C HIS A 79 -5.83 17.83 8.67
N VAL A 80 -4.96 16.84 8.44
CA VAL A 80 -4.41 15.97 9.51
C VAL A 80 -3.61 16.79 10.53
N ALA A 81 -2.94 17.86 10.09
CA ALA A 81 -2.19 18.73 11.01
C ALA A 81 -3.09 19.51 11.98
N VAL A 82 -4.37 19.69 11.67
CA VAL A 82 -5.32 20.44 12.52
C VAL A 82 -6.24 19.49 13.27
N HIS A 83 -6.75 18.47 12.59
CA HIS A 83 -7.79 17.56 13.10
C HIS A 83 -7.25 16.17 13.50
N GLY A 84 -5.98 15.88 13.22
CA GLY A 84 -5.39 14.56 13.40
C GLY A 84 -5.96 13.52 12.42
N TRP A 85 -5.70 12.25 12.72
CA TRP A 85 -6.26 11.11 11.97
C TRP A 85 -7.69 10.82 12.43
N THR A 86 -8.64 11.65 11.98
CA THR A 86 -10.04 11.61 12.44
C THR A 86 -11.03 11.80 11.30
N ILE A 87 -12.32 11.57 11.59
CA ILE A 87 -13.43 11.84 10.67
C ILE A 87 -13.55 13.35 10.36
N ASP A 88 -13.16 14.22 11.30
CA ASP A 88 -13.19 15.67 11.10
C ASP A 88 -12.24 16.09 9.98
N ALA A 89 -11.06 15.46 9.86
CA ALA A 89 -10.14 15.68 8.75
C ALA A 89 -10.77 15.30 7.39
N LEU A 90 -11.51 14.19 7.34
CA LEU A 90 -12.24 13.75 6.15
C LEU A 90 -13.38 14.71 5.79
N ALA A 91 -14.14 15.15 6.79
CA ALA A 91 -15.22 16.12 6.61
C ALA A 91 -14.70 17.48 6.11
N ALA A 92 -13.56 17.94 6.63
CA ALA A 92 -12.87 19.14 6.16
C ALA A 92 -12.40 18.99 4.70
N GLY A 93 -11.75 17.87 4.37
CA GLY A 93 -11.32 17.57 2.99
C GLY A 93 -12.47 17.50 1.99
N ALA A 94 -13.63 16.96 2.40
CA ALA A 94 -14.84 16.96 1.59
C ALA A 94 -15.39 18.38 1.37
N THR A 95 -15.43 19.18 2.43
CA THR A 95 -15.91 20.57 2.39
C THR A 95 -15.07 21.44 1.45
N ASP A 96 -13.75 21.26 1.45
CA ASP A 96 -12.82 21.96 0.55
C ASP A 96 -13.07 21.67 -0.94
N LEU A 97 -13.62 20.50 -1.26
CA LEU A 97 -14.00 20.12 -2.62
C LEU A 97 -15.43 20.53 -3.00
N GLY A 98 -16.15 21.19 -2.09
CA GLY A 98 -17.54 21.58 -2.28
C GLY A 98 -18.55 20.47 -1.99
N TYR A 99 -18.13 19.35 -1.41
CA TYR A 99 -19.04 18.32 -0.93
C TYR A 99 -19.54 18.65 0.48
N PRO A 100 -20.75 18.20 0.88
CA PRO A 100 -21.21 18.37 2.24
C PRO A 100 -20.35 17.55 3.21
N SER A 101 -20.20 18.02 4.46
CA SER A 101 -19.37 17.34 5.48
C SER A 101 -19.78 15.88 5.71
N VAL A 102 -21.06 15.54 5.54
CA VAL A 102 -21.59 14.17 5.63
C VAL A 102 -21.02 13.20 4.59
N ALA A 103 -20.34 13.71 3.55
CA ALA A 103 -19.65 12.87 2.56
C ALA A 103 -18.52 12.01 3.17
N HIS A 104 -18.07 12.30 4.41
CA HIS A 104 -17.19 11.38 5.15
C HIS A 104 -17.79 9.97 5.31
N GLY A 105 -19.12 9.82 5.22
CA GLY A 105 -19.80 8.53 5.26
C GLY A 105 -19.47 7.59 4.10
N MET A 106 -18.74 8.06 3.08
CA MET A 106 -18.16 7.22 2.02
C MET A 106 -17.00 6.35 2.54
N PHE A 107 -16.42 6.69 3.70
CA PHE A 107 -15.27 5.99 4.30
C PHE A 107 -15.73 5.19 5.52
N PRO A 108 -16.13 3.91 5.36
CA PRO A 108 -16.74 3.12 6.43
C PRO A 108 -15.80 2.90 7.62
N ARG A 109 -14.46 2.92 7.41
CA ARG A 109 -13.46 2.77 8.48
C ARG A 109 -12.89 4.11 8.92
N GLY A 110 -13.40 5.22 8.37
CA GLY A 110 -13.06 6.59 8.76
C GLY A 110 -11.56 6.86 8.73
N ALA A 111 -10.98 7.14 9.90
CA ALA A 111 -9.55 7.44 10.04
C ALA A 111 -8.63 6.35 9.49
N ALA A 112 -9.06 5.08 9.50
CA ALA A 112 -8.26 3.99 8.96
C ALA A 112 -8.14 4.05 7.44
N ASP A 113 -9.21 4.44 6.73
CA ASP A 113 -9.17 4.60 5.27
C ASP A 113 -8.26 5.78 4.87
N LEU A 114 -8.26 6.86 5.67
CA LEU A 114 -7.35 7.99 5.51
C LEU A 114 -5.88 7.60 5.72
N MET A 115 -5.60 6.83 6.77
CA MET A 115 -4.26 6.32 7.07
C MET A 115 -3.77 5.35 6.00
N GLU A 116 -4.63 4.42 5.57
CA GLU A 116 -4.32 3.47 4.50
C GLU A 116 -3.99 4.20 3.20
N TYR A 117 -4.78 5.22 2.83
CA TYR A 117 -4.52 6.06 1.67
C TYR A 117 -3.18 6.78 1.75
N PHE A 118 -2.83 7.33 2.92
CA PHE A 118 -1.52 7.96 3.13
C PHE A 118 -0.37 6.97 2.92
N MET A 119 -0.48 5.77 3.50
CA MET A 119 0.51 4.71 3.35
C MET A 119 0.68 4.30 1.88
N ASP A 120 -0.41 4.12 1.14
CA ASP A 120 -0.38 3.78 -0.29
C ASP A 120 0.17 4.92 -1.16
N SER A 121 -0.12 6.18 -0.82
CA SER A 121 0.49 7.35 -1.45
C SER A 121 2.00 7.37 -1.24
N CYS A 122 2.47 7.05 -0.02
CA CYS A 122 3.89 6.93 0.27
C CYS A 122 4.56 5.77 -0.49
N HIS A 123 3.91 4.60 -0.59
CA HIS A 123 4.44 3.49 -1.41
C HIS A 123 4.56 3.87 -2.88
N THR A 124 3.56 4.56 -3.41
CA THR A 124 3.58 5.01 -4.81
C THR A 124 4.72 5.98 -5.06
N LYS A 125 4.88 6.99 -4.20
CA LYS A 125 6.00 7.95 -4.26
C LYS A 125 7.36 7.27 -4.07
N LEU A 126 7.44 6.26 -3.19
CA LEU A 126 8.66 5.51 -2.95
C LEU A 126 9.07 4.76 -4.22
N ARG A 127 8.14 4.02 -4.83
CA ARG A 127 8.36 3.33 -6.09
C ARG A 127 8.84 4.29 -7.18
N GLU A 128 8.17 5.43 -7.35
CA GLU A 128 8.57 6.44 -8.33
C GLU A 128 10.00 6.96 -8.07
N THR A 129 10.32 7.24 -6.80
CA THR A 129 11.65 7.70 -6.40
C THR A 129 12.72 6.65 -6.66
N LEU A 130 12.43 5.37 -6.38
CA LEU A 130 13.35 4.26 -6.63
C LEU A 130 13.56 4.04 -8.15
N ILE A 131 12.51 4.15 -8.95
CA ILE A 131 12.60 4.07 -10.43
C ILE A 131 13.50 5.19 -10.97
N ILE A 132 13.26 6.44 -10.56
CA ILE A 132 14.04 7.60 -11.00
C ILE A 132 15.52 7.45 -10.61
N ASN A 133 15.80 6.88 -9.43
CA ASN A 133 17.15 6.70 -8.93
C ASN A 133 17.80 5.36 -9.33
N THR A 134 17.21 4.59 -10.26
CA THR A 134 17.70 3.24 -10.61
C THR A 134 19.19 3.22 -10.97
N GLU A 135 19.66 4.15 -11.80
CA GLU A 135 21.07 4.21 -12.22
C GLU A 135 22.02 4.45 -11.03
N LYS A 136 21.63 5.34 -10.12
CA LYS A 136 22.37 5.63 -8.89
C LYS A 136 22.39 4.42 -7.97
N LEU A 137 21.25 3.74 -7.82
CA LEU A 137 21.14 2.53 -7.01
C LEU A 137 22.01 1.40 -7.56
N GLN A 138 22.09 1.24 -8.88
CA GLN A 138 22.93 0.21 -9.49
C GLN A 138 24.43 0.37 -9.17
N ALA A 139 24.89 1.60 -8.93
CA ALA A 139 26.28 1.88 -8.52
C ALA A 139 26.54 1.60 -7.02
N MET A 140 25.49 1.48 -6.20
CA MET A 140 25.59 1.24 -4.76
C MET A 140 25.64 -0.24 -4.41
N THR A 141 26.17 -0.55 -3.22
CA THR A 141 26.06 -1.86 -2.57
C THR A 141 24.62 -2.18 -2.18
N VAL A 142 24.30 -3.46 -1.96
CA VAL A 142 22.96 -3.87 -1.51
C VAL A 142 22.60 -3.19 -0.18
N ALA A 143 23.56 -3.06 0.74
CA ALA A 143 23.40 -2.35 2.01
C ALA A 143 22.90 -0.91 1.82
N GLU A 144 23.60 -0.17 0.97
CA GLU A 144 23.31 1.23 0.68
C GLU A 144 21.97 1.39 -0.02
N ARG A 145 21.58 0.45 -0.89
CA ARG A 145 20.25 0.44 -1.51
C ARG A 145 19.13 0.26 -0.49
N LEU A 146 19.31 -0.65 0.47
CA LEU A 146 18.34 -0.86 1.56
C LEU A 146 18.24 0.40 2.44
N LYS A 147 19.38 0.96 2.86
CA LYS A 147 19.45 2.20 3.63
C LYS A 147 18.77 3.34 2.89
N PHE A 148 19.02 3.49 1.59
CA PHE A 148 18.38 4.50 0.74
C PHE A 148 16.86 4.32 0.69
N GLY A 149 16.37 3.10 0.47
CA GLY A 149 14.93 2.83 0.40
C GLY A 149 14.20 3.12 1.72
N VAL A 150 14.75 2.64 2.84
CA VAL A 150 14.16 2.87 4.18
C VAL A 150 14.18 4.36 4.52
N ARG A 151 15.31 5.04 4.31
CA ARG A 151 15.43 6.47 4.55
C ARG A 151 14.45 7.28 3.71
N THR A 152 14.38 7.01 2.41
CA THR A 152 13.46 7.69 1.48
C THR A 152 12.02 7.54 1.94
N ARG A 153 11.63 6.35 2.43
CA ARG A 153 10.27 6.12 2.96
C ARG A 153 10.02 6.91 4.25
N LEU A 154 10.98 6.95 5.17
CA LEU A 154 10.84 7.65 6.45
C LEU A 154 10.81 9.17 6.29
N GLU A 155 11.56 9.72 5.34
CA GLU A 155 11.52 11.16 5.00
C GLU A 155 10.11 11.61 4.55
N MET A 156 9.29 10.70 3.98
CA MET A 156 7.90 11.01 3.63
C MET A 156 6.97 11.23 4.84
N LEU A 157 7.39 10.85 6.04
CA LEU A 157 6.63 11.04 7.28
C LEU A 157 6.81 12.45 7.87
N GLU A 158 7.84 13.19 7.45
CA GLU A 158 8.15 14.53 7.95
C GLU A 158 6.93 15.48 8.04
N PRO A 159 6.05 15.61 7.01
CA PRO A 159 4.91 16.54 7.10
C PRO A 159 3.84 16.13 8.11
N VAL A 160 3.81 14.87 8.56
CA VAL A 160 2.79 14.33 9.46
C VAL A 160 3.37 13.81 10.77
N MET A 161 4.66 14.05 11.04
CA MET A 161 5.41 13.41 12.12
C MET A 161 4.77 13.62 13.50
N ASP A 162 4.32 14.84 13.79
CA ASP A 162 3.71 15.20 15.08
C ASP A 162 2.43 14.42 15.39
N TYR A 163 1.71 14.00 14.33
CA TYR A 163 0.44 13.29 14.42
C TYR A 163 0.57 11.81 14.01
N TRP A 164 1.76 11.38 13.58
CA TRP A 164 2.01 10.01 13.13
C TRP A 164 1.77 8.96 14.22
N PRO A 165 2.10 9.17 15.51
CA PRO A 165 1.77 8.21 16.56
C PRO A 165 0.27 7.88 16.64
N GLN A 166 -0.60 8.85 16.37
CA GLN A 166 -2.04 8.62 16.32
C GLN A 166 -2.41 7.75 15.10
N GLY A 167 -1.82 7.99 13.93
CA GLY A 167 -2.03 7.17 12.73
C GLY A 167 -1.55 5.74 12.94
N MET A 168 -0.39 5.55 13.58
CA MET A 168 0.12 4.23 13.97
C MET A 168 -0.84 3.51 14.92
N ALA A 169 -1.42 4.23 15.89
CA ALA A 169 -2.40 3.65 16.81
C ALA A 169 -3.66 3.17 16.08
N VAL A 170 -4.16 3.92 15.08
CA VAL A 170 -5.28 3.50 14.22
C VAL A 170 -4.92 2.23 13.44
N GLY A 171 -3.71 2.17 12.87
CA GLY A 171 -3.22 1.00 12.13
C GLY A 171 -2.98 -0.24 12.99
N ALA A 172 -2.73 -0.06 14.30
CA ALA A 172 -2.51 -1.13 15.27
C ALA A 172 -3.82 -1.70 15.87
N LEU A 173 -4.97 -1.10 15.58
CA LEU A 173 -6.26 -1.66 16.00
C LEU A 173 -6.48 -3.04 15.35
N PRO A 174 -7.02 -4.05 16.08
CA PRO A 174 -7.17 -5.42 15.57
C PRO A 174 -7.86 -5.52 14.20
N GLU A 175 -8.83 -4.65 13.93
CA GLU A 175 -9.57 -4.60 12.66
C GLU A 175 -8.70 -4.11 11.49
N ASN A 176 -7.66 -3.32 11.76
CA ASN A 176 -6.79 -2.71 10.76
C ASN A 176 -5.43 -3.42 10.64
N VAL A 177 -5.03 -4.21 11.63
CA VAL A 177 -3.74 -4.93 11.66
C VAL A 177 -3.46 -5.73 10.38
N PRO A 178 -4.42 -6.52 9.82
CA PRO A 178 -4.15 -7.26 8.59
C PRO A 178 -3.78 -6.36 7.41
N THR A 179 -4.46 -5.22 7.29
CA THR A 179 -4.22 -4.23 6.24
C THR A 179 -2.86 -3.54 6.42
N THR A 180 -2.57 -3.08 7.63
CA THR A 180 -1.27 -2.45 7.97
C THR A 180 -0.11 -3.43 7.75
N ALA A 181 -0.26 -4.69 8.16
CA ALA A 181 0.73 -5.73 7.95
C ALA A 181 0.98 -6.00 6.45
N LYS A 182 -0.08 -6.06 5.64
CA LYS A 182 0.02 -6.17 4.18
C LYS A 182 0.77 -4.99 3.57
N GLN A 183 0.53 -3.78 4.05
CA GLN A 183 1.22 -2.56 3.60
C GLN A 183 2.71 -2.60 3.94
N LEU A 184 3.08 -2.98 5.17
CA LEU A 184 4.48 -3.15 5.57
C LEU A 184 5.19 -4.28 4.79
N ALA A 185 4.48 -5.37 4.51
CA ALA A 185 5.02 -6.46 3.68
C ALA A 185 5.31 -5.98 2.24
N LYS A 186 4.39 -5.21 1.64
CA LYS A 186 4.59 -4.59 0.31
C LYS A 186 5.79 -3.63 0.32
N LEU A 187 5.92 -2.79 1.34
CA LEU A 187 7.07 -1.88 1.49
C LEU A 187 8.40 -2.64 1.48
N SER A 188 8.49 -3.67 2.30
CA SER A 188 9.69 -4.51 2.42
C SER A 188 10.00 -5.21 1.09
N ASP A 189 8.98 -5.74 0.41
CA ASP A 189 9.10 -6.36 -0.90
C ASP A 189 9.62 -5.38 -1.97
N GLU A 190 9.06 -4.18 -2.03
CA GLU A 190 9.47 -3.15 -2.98
C GLU A 190 10.94 -2.73 -2.78
N ILE A 191 11.35 -2.47 -1.54
CA ILE A 191 12.74 -2.09 -1.25
C ILE A 191 13.70 -3.22 -1.64
N TRP A 192 13.38 -4.48 -1.34
CA TRP A 192 14.21 -5.63 -1.74
C TRP A 192 14.24 -5.84 -3.24
N TYR A 193 13.12 -5.61 -3.93
CA TYR A 193 13.04 -5.67 -5.39
C TYR A 193 14.03 -4.70 -6.04
N PHE A 194 14.03 -3.43 -5.62
CA PHE A 194 14.97 -2.42 -6.13
C PHE A 194 16.41 -2.60 -5.61
N ALA A 195 16.60 -3.28 -4.47
CA ALA A 195 17.92 -3.68 -4.01
C ALA A 195 18.56 -4.77 -4.91
N GLY A 196 17.74 -5.46 -5.72
CA GLY A 196 18.18 -6.51 -6.65
C GLY A 196 18.17 -7.91 -6.03
N ASP A 197 17.30 -8.16 -5.05
CA ASP A 197 17.16 -9.48 -4.45
C ASP A 197 16.74 -10.54 -5.48
N LYS A 198 17.43 -11.69 -5.46
CA LYS A 198 17.12 -12.86 -6.29
C LYS A 198 16.78 -14.10 -5.46
N SER A 199 16.47 -13.89 -4.17
CA SER A 199 16.25 -14.97 -3.22
C SER A 199 14.96 -15.72 -3.51
N THR A 200 14.98 -17.03 -3.29
CA THR A 200 13.80 -17.88 -3.33
C THR A 200 13.59 -18.55 -1.96
N ASP A 201 12.37 -19.03 -1.72
CA ASP A 201 12.04 -19.91 -0.60
C ASP A 201 12.22 -19.24 0.79
N ILE A 202 12.78 -19.95 1.78
CA ILE A 202 12.88 -19.49 3.17
C ILE A 202 13.69 -18.19 3.31
N SER A 203 14.71 -18.02 2.47
CA SER A 203 15.54 -16.82 2.46
C SER A 203 14.76 -15.56 2.06
N TRP A 204 13.74 -15.71 1.20
CA TRP A 204 12.84 -14.62 0.78
C TRP A 204 12.01 -14.08 1.95
N TYR A 205 11.42 -14.99 2.75
CA TYR A 205 10.61 -14.62 3.92
C TYR A 205 11.45 -14.00 5.02
N THR A 206 12.62 -14.61 5.30
CA THR A 206 13.54 -14.14 6.34
C THR A 206 14.02 -12.71 6.05
N LYS A 207 14.42 -12.44 4.80
CA LYS A 207 14.86 -11.09 4.37
C LYS A 207 13.78 -10.03 4.55
N ARG A 208 12.53 -10.37 4.22
CA ARG A 208 11.39 -9.44 4.36
C ARG A 208 11.05 -9.19 5.82
N ALA A 209 10.99 -10.24 6.63
CA ALA A 209 10.75 -10.11 8.06
C ALA A 209 11.79 -9.23 8.74
N ILE A 210 13.08 -9.44 8.44
CA ILE A 210 14.16 -8.63 8.98
C ILE A 210 14.04 -7.17 8.54
N LEU A 211 13.87 -6.90 7.24
CA LEU A 211 13.76 -5.52 6.75
C LEU A 211 12.54 -4.80 7.32
N THR A 212 11.40 -5.49 7.47
CA THR A 212 10.21 -4.93 8.13
C THR A 212 10.51 -4.59 9.60
N GLY A 213 11.26 -5.45 10.31
CA GLY A 213 11.71 -5.16 11.68
C GLY A 213 12.66 -3.97 11.77
N ILE A 214 13.59 -3.82 10.82
CA ILE A 214 14.47 -2.65 10.73
C ILE A 214 13.64 -1.38 10.49
N TYR A 215 12.71 -1.42 9.53
CA TYR A 215 11.83 -0.28 9.25
C TYR A 215 11.02 0.12 10.50
N ALA A 216 10.30 -0.83 11.12
CA ALA A 216 9.45 -0.55 12.27
C ALA A 216 10.23 -0.02 13.48
N SER A 217 11.41 -0.58 13.76
CA SER A 217 12.26 -0.10 14.85
C SER A 217 12.87 1.28 14.57
N THR A 218 13.23 1.57 13.32
CA THR A 218 13.76 2.88 12.91
C THR A 218 12.67 3.95 12.90
N GLU A 219 11.46 3.61 12.44
CA GLU A 219 10.28 4.48 12.49
C GLU A 219 9.95 4.87 13.94
N LEU A 220 9.92 3.91 14.86
CA LEU A 220 9.69 4.17 16.28
C LEU A 220 10.81 5.02 16.90
N PHE A 221 12.06 4.79 16.50
CA PHE A 221 13.18 5.63 16.93
C PHE A 221 13.02 7.08 16.46
N MET A 222 12.62 7.27 15.20
CA MET A 222 12.43 8.58 14.58
C MET A 222 11.39 9.45 15.29
N LEU A 223 10.33 8.84 15.84
CA LEU A 223 9.29 9.57 16.59
C LEU A 223 9.85 10.34 17.80
N ASN A 224 10.89 9.79 18.43
CA ASN A 224 11.50 10.38 19.63
C ASN A 224 12.78 11.16 19.33
N ASP A 225 13.26 11.14 18.08
CA ASP A 225 14.49 11.80 17.69
C ASP A 225 14.30 13.32 17.61
N LYS A 226 15.14 14.07 18.32
CA LYS A 226 15.19 15.54 18.33
C LYS A 226 16.50 16.08 17.76
N SER A 227 17.34 15.21 17.19
CA SER A 227 18.58 15.59 16.52
C SER A 227 18.28 16.36 15.23
N PRO A 228 19.19 17.27 14.82
CA PRO A 228 18.99 18.06 13.60
C PRO A 228 18.94 17.15 12.36
N ASN A 229 17.86 17.25 11.57
CA ASN A 229 17.60 16.43 10.38
C ASN A 229 17.61 14.91 10.65
N TYR A 230 17.21 14.46 11.84
CA TYR A 230 17.13 13.05 12.22
C TYR A 230 18.46 12.28 12.11
N GLN A 231 19.59 12.94 12.37
CA GLN A 231 20.93 12.33 12.28
C GLN A 231 21.06 11.05 13.14
N ASP A 232 20.50 11.06 14.33
CA ASP A 232 20.55 9.89 15.23
C ASP A 232 19.74 8.72 14.67
N THR A 233 18.60 9.01 14.03
CA THR A 233 17.79 8.01 13.31
C THR A 233 18.58 7.38 12.16
N TRP A 234 19.31 8.18 11.38
CA TRP A 234 20.10 7.66 10.26
C TRP A 234 21.28 6.81 10.75
N ALA A 235 21.96 7.24 11.83
CA ALA A 235 22.99 6.43 12.46
C ALA A 235 22.43 5.13 13.09
N PHE A 236 21.19 5.15 13.57
CA PHE A 236 20.49 3.93 14.02
C PHE A 236 20.22 2.99 12.85
N LEU A 237 19.65 3.50 11.75
CA LEU A 237 19.39 2.73 10.54
C LEU A 237 20.67 2.08 9.98
N ASP A 238 21.76 2.84 9.92
CA ASP A 238 23.05 2.34 9.45
C ASP A 238 23.50 1.10 10.22
N ARG A 239 23.49 1.17 11.56
CA ARG A 239 23.87 0.05 12.42
C ARG A 239 22.96 -1.16 12.23
N ARG A 240 21.64 -0.97 12.12
CA ARG A 240 20.67 -2.06 11.96
C ARG A 240 20.83 -2.81 10.63
N VAL A 241 21.10 -2.08 9.55
CA VAL A 241 21.36 -2.71 8.24
C VAL A 241 22.71 -3.41 8.23
N ASP A 242 23.75 -2.81 8.82
CA ASP A 242 25.08 -3.41 8.86
C ASP A 242 25.11 -4.71 9.72
N GLU A 243 24.39 -4.73 10.84
CA GLU A 243 24.17 -5.95 11.66
C GLU A 243 23.49 -7.05 10.86
N THR A 244 22.52 -6.70 10.02
CA THR A 244 21.77 -7.66 9.20
C THR A 244 22.64 -8.30 8.12
N ILE A 245 23.57 -7.54 7.54
CA ILE A 245 24.50 -8.07 6.54
C ILE A 245 25.49 -9.04 7.18
N GLN A 246 25.93 -8.75 8.41
CA GLN A 246 26.77 -9.68 9.19
C GLN A 246 25.99 -10.95 9.56
N LEU A 247 24.69 -10.84 9.82
CA LEU A 247 23.80 -11.98 10.04
C LEU A 247 23.33 -12.64 8.72
N GLY A 248 23.62 -12.08 7.56
CA GLY A 248 23.36 -12.68 6.24
C GLY A 248 24.16 -13.96 5.99
N GLU A 249 25.12 -14.25 6.87
CA GLU A 249 25.85 -15.52 6.98
C GLU A 249 25.13 -16.53 7.92
N VAL A 250 23.85 -16.34 8.23
CA VAL A 250 23.06 -17.36 8.94
C VAL A 250 23.01 -18.63 8.05
N PRO A 251 23.48 -19.80 8.54
CA PRO A 251 23.59 -20.99 7.72
C PRO A 251 22.23 -21.41 7.16
N GLN A 252 22.18 -21.71 5.86
CA GLN A 252 20.99 -22.18 5.14
C GLN A 252 20.56 -23.61 5.54
N THR A 253 21.24 -24.20 6.51
CA THR A 253 21.03 -25.56 7.00
C THR A 253 20.12 -25.54 8.23
N LEU A 254 18.98 -26.25 8.15
CA LEU A 254 18.03 -26.47 9.25
C LEU A 254 18.68 -26.99 10.55
N ASN A 255 19.86 -27.61 10.46
CA ASN A 255 20.60 -28.12 11.61
C ASN A 255 21.28 -27.03 12.46
N ASP A 256 21.56 -25.84 11.91
CA ASP A 256 22.23 -24.75 12.65
C ASP A 256 21.23 -23.79 13.32
N VAL A 257 20.00 -23.69 12.79
CA VAL A 257 18.92 -22.87 13.37
C VAL A 257 18.46 -23.41 14.72
N ALA A 258 18.53 -24.73 14.93
CA ALA A 258 18.21 -25.35 16.21
C ALA A 258 19.15 -24.91 17.35
N GLY A 259 20.38 -24.48 17.04
CA GLY A 259 21.35 -23.97 18.01
C GLY A 259 21.17 -22.49 18.36
N MET A 260 20.56 -21.68 17.48
CA MET A 260 20.44 -20.22 17.63
C MET A 260 19.11 -19.74 18.20
N ALA A 261 18.06 -20.57 18.15
CA ALA A 261 16.74 -20.25 18.72
C ALA A 261 16.78 -20.03 20.26
N SER A 262 17.74 -20.62 20.95
CA SER A 262 17.92 -20.46 22.41
C SER A 262 18.70 -19.21 22.81
N ILE A 263 19.46 -18.60 21.89
CA ILE A 263 20.40 -17.50 22.20
C ILE A 263 19.80 -16.12 21.85
N GLY A 264 19.03 -16.01 20.76
CA GLY A 264 18.47 -14.72 20.32
C GLY A 264 17.30 -14.19 21.15
N LEU A 265 16.51 -15.07 21.77
CA LEU A 265 15.30 -14.67 22.50
C LEU A 265 15.61 -13.96 23.83
N GLN A 266 16.74 -14.26 24.47
CA GLN A 266 17.10 -13.68 25.79
C GLN A 266 17.61 -12.22 25.70
N ALA A 267 18.19 -11.82 24.57
CA ALA A 267 18.73 -10.47 24.39
C ALA A 267 17.62 -9.43 24.16
N VAL A 268 16.54 -9.79 23.44
CA VAL A 268 15.42 -8.87 23.16
C VAL A 268 14.56 -8.64 24.40
N PHE A 269 14.36 -9.67 25.25
CA PHE A 269 13.60 -9.51 26.49
C PHE A 269 14.31 -8.69 27.58
N SER A 270 15.66 -8.66 27.56
CA SER A 270 16.45 -7.91 28.56
C SER A 270 16.50 -6.39 28.31
N ALA A 271 16.22 -5.94 27.08
CA ALA A 271 16.14 -4.52 26.74
C ALA A 271 14.79 -3.89 27.15
N VAL A 272 13.73 -4.69 27.28
CA VAL A 272 12.39 -4.21 27.69
C VAL A 272 12.29 -4.02 29.21
N THR A 273 13.03 -4.79 30.02
CA THR A 273 13.01 -4.67 31.48
C THR A 273 13.79 -3.46 32.00
N SER A 274 14.72 -2.91 31.23
CA SER A 274 15.54 -1.75 31.64
C SER A 274 14.86 -0.39 31.40
N LEU A 275 13.78 -0.35 30.60
CA LEU A 275 12.94 0.84 30.39
C LEU A 275 11.70 0.88 31.30
N ALA A 276 11.45 -0.19 32.07
CA ALA A 276 10.31 -0.32 32.96
C ALA A 276 10.69 -0.07 34.43
N GLY A 277 11.03 1.17 34.77
CA GLY A 277 11.04 1.66 36.15
C GLY A 277 11.10 3.19 36.21
N PRO A 278 10.57 3.86 37.24
CA PRO A 278 9.48 3.52 38.16
C PRO A 278 8.24 4.39 37.87
N LEU A 279 7.39 3.98 36.92
CA LEU A 279 6.06 4.59 36.72
C LEU A 279 4.89 3.62 36.96
N ALA A 280 5.17 2.35 37.26
CA ALA A 280 4.15 1.33 37.52
C ALA A 280 3.66 1.28 38.99
N GLY A 281 4.09 2.21 39.84
CA GLY A 281 3.86 2.15 41.29
C GLY A 281 2.53 2.70 41.81
N GLN A 282 1.66 3.31 40.99
CA GLN A 282 0.48 4.01 41.53
C GLN A 282 -0.87 3.69 40.89
N VAL A 283 -0.96 2.77 39.92
CA VAL A 283 -2.24 2.52 39.20
C VAL A 283 -2.87 1.15 39.48
N ILE A 284 -2.21 0.22 40.20
CA ILE A 284 -2.75 -1.14 40.42
C ILE A 284 -3.52 -1.30 41.75
N ALA A 285 -3.88 -0.22 42.44
CA ALA A 285 -4.56 -0.37 43.74
C ALA A 285 -6.06 -0.69 43.67
N ASN A 286 -6.79 -0.42 42.57
CA ASN A 286 -8.26 -0.53 42.58
C ASN A 286 -8.86 -1.02 41.25
N SER A 287 -8.74 -2.29 40.90
CA SER A 287 -9.58 -2.88 39.84
C SER A 287 -9.88 -4.38 40.09
N PRO A 288 -11.15 -4.80 40.10
CA PRO A 288 -11.55 -6.17 40.44
C PRO A 288 -11.71 -7.01 39.16
N LEU A 289 -10.68 -7.76 38.77
CA LEU A 289 -10.80 -8.75 37.68
C LEU A 289 -10.13 -10.08 38.08
N LYS A 290 -10.84 -10.88 38.88
CA LYS A 290 -10.59 -12.32 39.04
C LYS A 290 -11.22 -13.09 37.87
N HIS A 291 -10.70 -12.93 36.67
CA HIS A 291 -10.69 -13.99 35.66
C HIS A 291 -9.92 -13.53 34.42
N VAL A 292 -8.67 -13.96 34.29
CA VAL A 292 -7.95 -13.96 33.01
C VAL A 292 -7.43 -15.38 32.82
N PRO A 293 -7.75 -16.08 31.71
CA PRO A 293 -7.18 -17.40 31.44
C PRO A 293 -5.67 -17.31 31.16
N ASN A 294 -4.96 -18.35 31.55
CA ASN A 294 -3.50 -18.50 31.41
C ASN A 294 -3.01 -18.26 29.96
N PRO A 295 -1.82 -17.63 29.75
CA PRO A 295 -1.31 -17.26 28.42
C PRO A 295 -0.87 -18.43 27.53
N ILE A 296 -1.13 -19.68 27.92
CA ILE A 296 -0.76 -20.87 27.15
C ILE A 296 -1.76 -21.13 26.00
N SER A 297 -3.01 -20.65 26.10
CA SER A 297 -4.00 -20.79 25.02
C SER A 297 -3.73 -19.86 23.83
N ALA A 298 -3.08 -18.71 24.04
CA ALA A 298 -2.73 -17.77 22.97
C ALA A 298 -1.66 -18.30 21.99
N SER A 299 -0.92 -19.34 22.37
CA SER A 299 0.04 -20.01 21.48
C SER A 299 -0.64 -20.82 20.37
N LYS A 300 -1.90 -21.24 20.60
CA LYS A 300 -2.68 -22.00 19.63
C LYS A 300 -3.24 -21.08 18.53
N ASP A 301 -3.58 -19.85 18.89
CA ASP A 301 -4.11 -18.84 17.96
C ASP A 301 -3.03 -18.29 17.00
N LEU A 302 -1.75 -18.30 17.40
CA LEU A 302 -0.64 -17.86 16.53
C LEU A 302 -0.40 -18.82 15.35
N HIS A 303 -0.66 -20.11 15.53
CA HIS A 303 -0.60 -21.08 14.43
C HIS A 303 -1.79 -20.91 13.46
N GLU A 304 -2.96 -20.57 13.98
CA GLU A 304 -4.18 -20.33 13.20
C GLU A 304 -4.08 -19.01 12.40
N ILE A 305 -3.47 -17.97 12.98
CA ILE A 305 -3.15 -16.72 12.27
C ILE A 305 -2.10 -16.97 11.17
N ASN A 306 -1.11 -17.83 11.39
CA ASN A 306 -0.11 -18.15 10.37
C ASN A 306 -0.70 -18.98 9.22
N GLU A 307 -1.67 -19.86 9.51
CA GLU A 307 -2.41 -20.64 8.50
C GLU A 307 -3.39 -19.76 7.69
N GLU A 308 -4.02 -18.76 8.31
CA GLU A 308 -4.82 -17.72 7.63
C GLU A 308 -3.95 -16.80 6.76
N LEU A 309 -2.73 -16.47 7.18
CA LEU A 309 -1.76 -15.71 6.38
C LEU A 309 -1.25 -16.51 5.16
N GLU A 310 -1.10 -17.83 5.26
CA GLU A 310 -0.80 -18.68 4.10
C GLU A 310 -1.99 -18.78 3.12
N LYS A 311 -3.23 -18.82 3.62
CA LYS A 311 -4.44 -18.77 2.77
C LYS A 311 -4.62 -17.43 2.05
N LEU A 312 -4.26 -16.31 2.68
CA LEU A 312 -4.39 -14.97 2.09
C LEU A 312 -3.20 -14.58 1.20
N GLY A 313 -2.05 -15.24 1.34
CA GLY A 313 -0.87 -15.06 0.48
C GLY A 313 -0.80 -15.99 -0.74
N GLY A 314 -1.74 -16.92 -0.88
CA GLY A 314 -1.77 -17.96 -1.92
C GLY A 314 -2.34 -17.55 -3.28
N ILE A 315 -2.70 -16.28 -3.48
CA ILE A 315 -3.21 -15.77 -4.76
C ILE A 315 -2.31 -14.61 -5.18
N ASP A 316 -1.71 -14.73 -6.37
CA ASP A 316 -0.94 -13.71 -7.12
C ASP A 316 0.61 -13.75 -7.09
N ALA A 317 1.23 -14.91 -6.85
CA ALA A 317 2.66 -15.11 -7.16
C ALA A 317 2.91 -15.65 -8.59
N SER A 318 1.91 -16.25 -9.24
CA SER A 318 2.03 -16.80 -10.59
C SER A 318 1.57 -15.87 -11.72
N GLU A 319 0.85 -14.78 -11.42
CA GLU A 319 0.22 -13.93 -12.45
C GLU A 319 1.06 -12.70 -12.84
N ARG A 320 2.11 -12.36 -12.08
CA ARG A 320 3.10 -11.31 -12.46
C ARG A 320 4.26 -11.83 -13.32
N ARG A 321 4.03 -12.91 -14.07
CA ARG A 321 4.91 -13.36 -15.16
C ARG A 321 4.14 -13.37 -16.46
N SER A 322 3.94 -12.18 -17.03
CA SER A 322 3.73 -11.92 -18.46
C SER A 322 4.10 -10.46 -18.75
#